data_AF-A0A434X2J3-F1
#
_entry.id   AF-A0A434X2J3-F1
#
_cell.length_a   1.000
_cell.length_b   1.000
_cell.length_c   1.000
_cell.angle_alpha   90.00
_cell.angle_beta   90.00
_cell.angle_gamma   90.00
#
_symmetry.space_group_name_H-M   'P 1'
#
loop_
_entity.id
_entity.type
_entity.pdbx_description
1 polymer ?
#
loop_
_entity_poly.entity_id
_entity_poly.type
_entity_poly.pdbx_seq_one_letter_code
_entity_poly.pdbx_strand_id
1 'polypeptide(L)'
;MVPIRLNWRRFPEGEQAQFGDVVDLLQALKENRLDLVTYELNDLAGSAASPDSPIVMHLMNARDDVALDAFQKRFGPLTDPLVEGGNNSWLTMNEARERFDLYLRIAPPRPNRIGLVNDLLASVSLRPQVYFPDGAQTPQIVLTAESLYDFMLMEIATIHQVGAVVTACSHCRKLYLTGPLTGRRSHAVYCSDRCRVAAMRARNAEKG
;
A
#
# COMPACT_ATOMS: atom_id res chain seq x y z
N MET A 1 14.54 2.64 -14.91
CA MET A 1 13.71 3.08 -13.76
C MET A 1 14.69 3.49 -12.67
N VAL A 2 14.57 4.69 -12.12
CA VAL A 2 15.33 5.04 -10.90
C VAL A 2 14.64 4.29 -9.76
N PRO A 3 15.34 3.43 -9.00
CA PRO A 3 14.73 2.69 -7.90
C PRO A 3 14.26 3.68 -6.83
N ILE A 4 12.95 3.80 -6.64
CA ILE A 4 12.35 4.58 -5.56
C ILE A 4 12.14 3.61 -4.39
N ARG A 5 12.83 3.84 -3.29
CA ARG A 5 12.57 3.15 -2.02
C ARG A 5 11.55 3.95 -1.24
N LEU A 6 10.40 3.35 -0.92
CA LEU A 6 9.43 3.97 -0.02
C LEU A 6 9.59 3.37 1.36
N ASN A 7 9.76 4.22 2.35
CA ASN A 7 9.84 3.79 3.73
C ASN A 7 8.54 4.16 4.43
N TRP A 8 7.85 3.16 4.98
CA TRP A 8 6.74 3.38 5.90
C TRP A 8 7.20 3.03 7.31
N ARG A 9 6.83 3.86 8.29
CA ARG A 9 7.16 3.61 9.70
C ARG A 9 5.89 3.26 10.45
N ARG A 10 5.88 2.12 11.15
CA ARG A 10 4.79 1.74 12.04
C ARG A 10 5.13 2.17 13.47
N PHE A 11 4.23 2.91 14.09
CA PHE A 11 4.24 3.15 15.54
C PHE A 11 3.54 1.98 16.24
N PRO A 12 4.09 1.41 17.32
CA PRO A 12 3.37 0.54 18.20
C PRO A 12 2.18 1.33 18.77
N GLU A 13 1.02 0.68 18.83
CA GLU A 13 -0.15 1.13 19.60
C GLU A 13 -0.88 2.39 19.11
N GLY A 14 -1.06 2.55 17.80
CA GLY A 14 -2.06 3.51 17.28
C GLY A 14 -1.74 4.99 17.57
N GLU A 15 -0.55 5.27 18.12
CA GLU A 15 -0.04 6.62 18.29
C GLU A 15 0.27 7.22 16.91
N GLN A 16 -0.34 8.37 16.63
CA GLN A 16 0.14 9.25 15.57
C GLN A 16 1.41 9.91 16.09
N ALA A 17 2.50 9.86 15.32
CA ALA A 17 3.62 10.72 15.64
C ALA A 17 3.22 12.18 15.42
N GLN A 18 2.97 12.89 16.51
CA GLN A 18 3.05 14.34 16.52
C GLN A 18 4.52 14.71 16.36
N PHE A 19 4.99 14.79 15.13
CA PHE A 19 6.39 15.08 14.84
C PHE A 19 6.72 16.56 15.00
N GLY A 20 6.77 17.02 16.25
CA GLY A 20 7.27 18.32 16.66
C GLY A 20 8.73 18.30 17.13
N ASP A 21 9.20 17.21 17.73
CA ASP A 21 10.51 17.18 18.40
C ASP A 21 11.42 16.04 17.90
N VAL A 22 12.67 16.39 17.56
CA VAL A 22 13.71 15.45 17.11
C VAL A 22 14.07 14.47 18.23
N VAL A 23 13.86 14.89 19.48
CA VAL A 23 14.09 14.09 20.68
C VAL A 23 13.14 12.89 20.75
N ASP A 24 11.87 13.05 20.40
CA ASP A 24 10.87 11.98 20.44
C ASP A 24 11.15 10.88 19.41
N LEU A 25 11.65 11.26 18.23
CA LEU A 25 12.05 10.30 17.20
C LEU A 25 13.25 9.45 17.64
N LEU A 26 14.26 10.08 18.26
CA LEU A 26 15.43 9.38 18.76
C LEU A 26 15.08 8.50 19.96
N GLN A 27 14.18 8.95 20.83
CA GLN A 27 13.69 8.19 21.98
C GLN A 27 12.90 6.94 21.53
N ALA A 28 11.98 7.08 20.56
CA ALA A 28 11.20 5.97 20.02
C ALA A 28 12.06 4.94 19.26
N LEU A 29 13.09 5.39 18.54
CA LEU A 29 14.09 4.51 17.91
C LEU A 29 14.92 3.75 18.96
N LYS A 30 15.31 4.42 20.05
CA LYS A 30 16.14 3.84 21.12
C LYS A 30 15.38 2.82 21.96
N GLU A 31 14.06 2.95 22.04
CA GLU A 31 13.18 2.06 22.81
C GLU A 31 12.62 0.89 21.99
N ASN A 32 13.10 0.69 20.75
CA ASN A 32 12.62 -0.36 19.84
C ASN A 32 11.09 -0.26 19.58
N ARG A 33 10.53 0.95 19.74
CA ARG A 33 9.11 1.26 19.56
C ARG A 33 8.84 1.73 18.14
N LEU A 34 9.59 1.24 17.15
CA LEU A 34 9.39 1.58 15.74
C LEU A 34 9.73 0.37 14.88
N ASP A 35 8.70 -0.32 14.39
CA ASP A 35 8.89 -1.29 13.32
C ASP A 35 9.02 -0.49 12.01
N LEU A 36 10.26 -0.27 11.58
CA LEU A 36 10.52 0.27 10.24
C LEU A 36 10.16 -0.79 9.21
N VAL A 37 9.06 -0.58 8.48
CA VAL A 37 8.71 -1.45 7.35
C VAL A 37 9.17 -0.74 6.08
N THR A 38 10.40 -1.04 5.65
CA THR A 38 10.92 -0.60 4.37
C THR A 38 10.26 -1.39 3.25
N TYR A 39 9.53 -0.71 2.37
CA TYR A 39 8.95 -1.29 1.16
C TYR A 39 9.85 -0.94 -0.03
N GLU A 40 10.61 -1.93 -0.52
CA GLU A 40 11.25 -1.78 -1.82
C GLU A 40 10.20 -2.00 -2.93
N LEU A 41 9.70 -0.90 -3.52
CA LEU A 41 8.76 -0.93 -4.65
C LEU A 41 9.28 -1.64 -5.92
N ASN A 42 10.52 -2.14 -5.89
CA ASN A 42 11.12 -2.91 -6.98
C ASN A 42 10.38 -4.23 -7.22
N ASP A 43 9.58 -4.68 -6.26
CA ASP A 43 8.75 -5.87 -6.38
C ASP A 43 7.32 -5.60 -5.88
N LEU A 44 6.37 -5.49 -6.81
CA LEU A 44 4.93 -5.55 -6.50
C LEU A 44 4.45 -7.01 -6.38
N ALA A 45 5.36 -8.00 -6.42
CA ALA A 45 5.01 -9.40 -6.30
C ALA A 45 4.56 -9.74 -4.88
N GLY A 46 3.24 -9.65 -4.69
CA GLY A 46 2.54 -10.28 -3.60
C GLY A 46 1.36 -11.08 -4.12
N SER A 47 1.00 -12.17 -3.43
CA SER A 47 -0.42 -12.51 -3.36
C SER A 47 -1.16 -11.43 -2.57
N ALA A 48 -2.47 -11.24 -2.80
CA ALA A 48 -3.30 -10.34 -1.99
C ALA A 48 -3.28 -10.65 -0.47
N ALA A 49 -2.66 -11.77 -0.08
CA ALA A 49 -2.44 -12.19 1.29
C ALA A 49 -0.95 -12.24 1.69
N SER A 50 -0.01 -11.91 0.78
CA SER A 50 1.42 -11.82 1.08
C SER A 50 1.67 -10.61 1.97
N PRO A 51 2.63 -10.68 2.90
CA PRO A 51 3.08 -9.49 3.60
C PRO A 51 3.69 -8.44 2.65
N ASP A 52 4.17 -8.88 1.49
CA ASP A 52 4.86 -8.06 0.47
C ASP A 52 3.90 -7.47 -0.58
N SER A 53 2.59 -7.66 -0.42
CA SER A 53 1.61 -6.97 -1.26
C SER A 53 1.56 -5.48 -0.88
N PRO A 54 1.34 -4.57 -1.84
CA PRO A 54 1.14 -3.16 -1.53
C PRO A 54 0.05 -2.96 -0.46
N ILE A 55 0.28 -2.03 0.46
CA ILE A 55 -0.62 -1.75 1.59
C ILE A 55 -2.01 -1.36 1.08
N VAL A 56 -2.09 -0.58 0.01
CA VAL A 56 -3.37 -0.22 -0.62
C VAL A 56 -4.18 -1.46 -0.99
N MET A 57 -3.54 -2.56 -1.41
CA MET A 57 -4.24 -3.80 -1.73
C MET A 57 -4.79 -4.51 -0.48
N HIS A 58 -4.14 -4.36 0.67
CA HIS A 58 -4.67 -4.84 1.95
C HIS A 58 -5.93 -4.06 2.33
N LEU A 59 -5.91 -2.74 2.23
CA LEU A 59 -7.07 -1.88 2.51
C LEU A 59 -8.23 -2.22 1.58
N MET A 60 -7.96 -2.32 0.27
CA MET A 60 -8.97 -2.63 -0.74
C MET A 60 -9.63 -4.00 -0.55
N ASN A 61 -8.92 -4.96 0.07
CA ASN A 61 -9.43 -6.29 0.37
C ASN A 61 -10.08 -6.43 1.75
N ALA A 62 -9.97 -5.42 2.63
CA ALA A 62 -10.66 -5.41 3.92
C ALA A 62 -12.15 -5.07 3.69
N ARG A 63 -13.03 -6.07 3.80
CA ARG A 63 -14.45 -5.95 3.40
C ARG A 63 -15.42 -5.75 4.57
N ASP A 64 -14.96 -6.01 5.78
CA ASP A 64 -15.75 -5.96 6.99
C ASP A 64 -14.97 -5.25 8.10
N ASP A 65 -15.68 -4.91 9.17
CA ASP A 65 -15.17 -4.14 10.30
C ASP A 65 -13.98 -4.81 10.97
N VAL A 66 -14.02 -6.14 11.05
CA VAL A 66 -12.95 -6.95 11.63
C VAL A 66 -11.68 -6.87 10.79
N ALA A 67 -11.79 -6.95 9.47
CA ALA A 67 -10.65 -6.84 8.56
C ALA A 67 -10.07 -5.42 8.52
N LEU A 68 -10.91 -4.39 8.67
CA LEU A 68 -10.46 -3.00 8.71
C LEU A 68 -9.80 -2.65 10.06
N ASP A 69 -10.30 -3.16 11.18
CA ASP A 69 -9.61 -3.11 12.48
C ASP A 69 -8.25 -3.83 12.42
N ALA A 70 -8.21 -5.03 11.82
CA ALA A 70 -6.95 -5.75 11.61
C ALA A 70 -5.97 -4.99 10.70
N PHE A 71 -6.48 -4.27 9.69
CA PHE A 71 -5.66 -3.39 8.86
C PHE A 71 -5.06 -2.25 9.69
N GLN A 72 -5.86 -1.53 10.48
CA GLN A 72 -5.38 -0.42 11.30
C GLN A 72 -4.34 -0.89 12.32
N LYS A 73 -4.59 -2.01 13.01
CA LYS A 73 -3.64 -2.62 13.95
C LYS A 73 -2.32 -2.97 13.28
N ARG A 74 -2.36 -3.39 12.01
CA ARG A 74 -1.19 -3.82 11.26
C ARG A 74 -0.38 -2.66 10.68
N PHE A 75 -1.03 -1.67 10.06
CA PHE A 75 -0.36 -0.63 9.28
C PHE A 75 -0.37 0.76 9.94
N GLY A 76 -1.19 0.95 10.98
CA GLY A 76 -1.43 2.23 11.63
C GLY A 76 -2.78 2.85 11.22
N PRO A 77 -3.18 3.94 11.91
CA PRO A 77 -4.40 4.66 11.57
C PRO A 77 -4.27 5.32 10.19
N LEU A 78 -5.36 5.33 9.44
CA LEU A 78 -5.45 6.09 8.20
C LEU A 78 -5.89 7.51 8.50
N THR A 79 -4.97 8.46 8.40
CA THR A 79 -5.25 9.89 8.45
C THR A 79 -5.33 10.42 7.03
N ASP A 80 -6.52 10.83 6.59
CA ASP A 80 -6.68 11.51 5.31
C ASP A 80 -6.59 13.03 5.54
N PRO A 81 -5.59 13.72 4.97
CA PRO A 81 -5.44 15.16 5.15
C PRO A 81 -6.58 15.98 4.52
N LEU A 82 -7.39 15.37 3.65
CA LEU A 82 -8.50 16.04 2.96
C LEU A 82 -9.82 15.98 3.75
N VAL A 83 -9.88 15.23 4.86
CA VAL A 83 -11.08 15.13 5.70
C VAL A 83 -10.93 16.05 6.90
N GLU A 84 -11.66 17.17 6.89
CA GLU A 84 -11.72 18.12 8.02
C GLU A 84 -12.12 17.38 9.30
N GLY A 85 -11.26 17.44 10.32
CA GLY A 85 -11.48 16.79 11.61
C GLY A 85 -10.62 15.57 11.90
N GLY A 86 -9.76 15.12 10.96
CA GLY A 86 -8.56 14.30 11.20
C GLY A 86 -8.74 12.98 11.96
N ASN A 87 -9.98 12.57 12.23
CA ASN A 87 -10.26 11.39 13.03
C ASN A 87 -10.04 10.15 12.16
N ASN A 88 -9.36 9.16 12.74
CA ASN A 88 -9.13 7.79 12.24
C ASN A 88 -10.42 6.96 12.13
N SER A 89 -11.52 7.61 11.75
CA SER A 89 -12.86 7.07 11.74
C SER A 89 -13.04 6.06 10.61
N TRP A 90 -13.99 5.15 10.81
CA TRP A 90 -14.47 4.24 9.78
C TRP A 90 -14.87 4.95 8.48
N LEU A 91 -15.47 6.14 8.60
CA LEU A 91 -15.90 6.97 7.48
C LEU A 91 -14.69 7.38 6.62
N THR A 92 -13.61 7.83 7.27
CA THR A 92 -12.34 8.20 6.62
C THR A 92 -11.76 7.04 5.82
N MET A 93 -11.86 5.79 6.32
CA MET A 93 -11.37 4.63 5.59
C MET A 93 -12.21 4.28 4.36
N ASN A 94 -13.54 4.39 4.44
CA ASN A 94 -14.40 4.09 3.30
C ASN A 94 -14.27 5.17 2.22
N GLU A 95 -14.21 6.44 2.59
CA GLU A 95 -13.95 7.53 1.64
C GLU A 95 -12.61 7.35 0.94
N ALA A 96 -11.55 7.03 1.69
CA ALA A 96 -10.24 6.76 1.11
C ALA A 96 -10.31 5.55 0.15
N ARG A 97 -11.03 4.49 0.50
CA ARG A 97 -11.24 3.32 -0.38
C ARG A 97 -11.97 3.69 -1.67
N GLU A 98 -12.99 4.53 -1.61
CA GLU A 98 -13.71 4.98 -2.81
C GLU A 98 -12.77 5.79 -3.72
N ARG A 99 -11.96 6.69 -3.15
CA ARG A 99 -10.94 7.44 -3.91
C ARG A 99 -9.89 6.51 -4.51
N PHE A 100 -9.37 5.55 -3.74
CA PHE A 100 -8.37 4.60 -4.23
C PHE A 100 -8.94 3.64 -5.27
N ASP A 101 -10.18 3.17 -5.13
CA ASP A 101 -10.84 2.35 -6.16
C ASP A 101 -10.95 3.13 -7.48
N LEU A 102 -11.34 4.40 -7.40
CA LEU A 102 -11.37 5.30 -8.56
C LEU A 102 -9.96 5.40 -9.18
N TYR A 103 -8.93 5.74 -8.42
CA TYR A 103 -7.57 5.87 -8.96
C TYR A 103 -7.02 4.55 -9.52
N LEU A 104 -7.27 3.41 -8.89
CA LEU A 104 -6.78 2.11 -9.33
C LEU A 104 -7.49 1.62 -10.61
N ARG A 105 -8.77 1.99 -10.80
CA ARG A 105 -9.57 1.59 -11.98
C ARG A 105 -9.46 2.54 -13.15
N ILE A 106 -9.11 3.81 -12.93
CA ILE A 106 -8.82 4.73 -14.02
C ILE A 106 -7.60 4.16 -14.76
N ALA A 107 -7.84 3.58 -15.94
CA ALA A 107 -6.82 3.05 -16.84
C ALA A 107 -6.67 3.97 -18.05
N PRO A 108 -6.13 5.19 -17.88
CA PRO A 108 -6.07 6.15 -18.96
C PRO A 108 -5.09 5.64 -20.02
N PRO A 109 -5.32 5.95 -21.31
CA PRO A 109 -4.36 5.64 -22.38
C PRO A 109 -2.99 6.25 -22.03
N ARG A 110 -1.90 5.60 -22.49
CA ARG A 110 -0.51 5.91 -22.08
C ARG A 110 -0.14 7.40 -21.93
N PRO A 111 -0.49 8.34 -22.82
CA PRO A 111 -0.16 9.76 -22.61
C PRO A 111 -0.84 10.37 -21.37
N ASN A 112 -2.06 9.96 -21.05
CA ASN A 112 -2.83 10.45 -19.90
C ASN A 112 -2.42 9.76 -18.58
N ARG A 113 -1.64 8.67 -18.65
CA ARG A 113 -1.14 7.97 -17.47
C ARG A 113 -0.03 8.74 -16.76
N ILE A 114 0.82 9.43 -17.50
CA ILE A 114 1.87 10.28 -16.93
C ILE A 114 1.22 11.44 -16.16
N GLY A 115 0.15 12.04 -16.73
CA GLY A 115 -0.66 13.06 -16.04
C GLY A 115 -1.19 12.54 -14.71
N LEU A 116 -1.89 11.40 -14.71
CA LEU A 116 -2.40 10.78 -13.48
C LEU A 116 -1.29 10.51 -12.44
N VAL A 117 -0.15 9.94 -12.85
CA VAL A 117 0.97 9.66 -11.94
C VAL A 117 1.50 10.96 -11.33
N ASN A 118 1.69 12.00 -12.14
CA ASN A 118 2.14 13.30 -11.66
C ASN A 118 1.12 13.96 -10.73
N ASP A 119 -0.17 13.89 -11.06
CA ASP A 119 -1.26 14.45 -10.24
C ASP A 119 -1.32 13.76 -8.87
N LEU A 120 -1.19 12.42 -8.84
CA LEU A 120 -1.10 11.65 -7.60
C LEU A 120 0.12 12.08 -6.78
N LEU A 121 1.32 12.12 -7.40
CA LEU A 121 2.55 12.51 -6.70
C LEU A 121 2.55 13.97 -6.25
N ALA A 122 1.87 14.86 -6.96
CA ALA A 122 1.72 16.26 -6.56
C ALA A 122 0.81 16.44 -5.32
N SER A 123 -0.06 15.46 -5.04
CA SER A 123 -0.93 15.46 -3.87
C SER A 123 -0.31 14.81 -2.62
N VAL A 124 0.87 14.21 -2.75
CA VAL A 124 1.58 13.52 -1.67
C VAL A 124 2.46 14.51 -0.89
N SER A 125 2.29 14.54 0.43
CA SER A 125 3.23 15.23 1.32
C SER A 125 4.43 14.34 1.68
N LEU A 126 5.63 14.83 1.38
CA LEU A 126 6.90 14.16 1.68
C LEU A 126 7.74 15.00 2.65
N ARG A 127 8.19 14.36 3.72
CA ARG A 127 9.14 14.94 4.67
C ARG A 127 10.55 14.40 4.42
N PRO A 128 11.54 15.24 4.10
CA PRO A 128 12.93 14.80 4.06
C PRO A 128 13.41 14.45 5.47
N GLN A 129 14.05 13.30 5.60
CA GLN A 129 14.64 12.82 6.84
C GLN A 129 16.06 12.34 6.59
N VAL A 130 16.94 12.53 7.56
CA VAL A 130 18.29 11.97 7.53
C VAL A 130 18.27 10.66 8.31
N TYR A 131 18.69 9.58 7.66
CA TYR A 131 18.75 8.24 8.24
C TYR A 131 20.18 7.70 8.16
N PHE A 132 20.59 6.92 9.16
CA PHE A 132 21.82 6.15 9.13
C PHE A 132 21.43 4.69 8.90
N PRO A 133 21.61 4.15 7.68
CA PRO A 133 21.40 2.73 7.44
C PRO A 133 22.26 1.89 8.39
N ASP A 134 21.72 0.77 8.87
CA ASP A 134 22.46 -0.12 9.76
C ASP A 134 23.82 -0.50 9.16
N GLY A 135 24.89 -0.13 9.85
CA GLY A 135 26.28 -0.37 9.42
C GLY A 135 26.85 0.63 8.42
N ALA A 136 26.10 1.65 7.98
CA ALA A 136 26.60 2.69 7.09
C ALA A 136 27.20 3.87 7.88
N GLN A 137 28.42 4.30 7.51
CA GLN A 137 29.07 5.48 8.10
C GLN A 137 28.52 6.80 7.53
N THR A 138 27.86 6.75 6.37
CA THR A 138 27.36 7.93 5.68
C THR A 138 25.84 8.07 5.88
N PRO A 139 25.36 9.21 6.40
CA PRO A 139 23.93 9.48 6.48
C PRO A 139 23.32 9.55 5.08
N GLN A 140 22.11 9.06 4.93
CA GLN A 140 21.31 9.13 3.71
C GLN A 140 20.11 10.03 3.94
N ILE A 141 19.80 10.89 2.97
CA ILE A 141 18.54 11.64 2.95
C ILE A 141 17.47 10.74 2.32
N VAL A 142 16.38 10.55 3.04
CA VAL A 142 15.23 9.73 2.66
C VAL A 142 13.99 10.61 2.68
N LEU A 143 13.21 10.60 1.60
CA LEU A 143 11.88 11.20 1.58
C LEU A 143 10.88 10.20 2.17
N THR A 144 10.18 10.59 3.23
CA THR A 144 9.19 9.75 3.91
C THR A 144 7.81 10.39 3.73
N ALA A 145 6.81 9.58 3.40
CA ALA A 145 5.41 10.05 3.36
C ALA A 145 4.96 10.50 4.75
N GLU A 146 4.22 11.62 4.82
CA GLU A 146 3.76 12.15 6.11
C GLU A 146 2.62 11.33 6.72
N SER A 147 1.83 10.65 5.89
CA SER A 147 0.71 9.81 6.32
C SER A 147 0.65 8.47 5.59
N LEU A 148 -0.13 7.53 6.14
CA LEU A 148 -0.39 6.25 5.49
C LEU A 148 -1.17 6.45 4.18
N TYR A 149 -2.00 7.49 4.13
CA TYR A 149 -2.75 7.87 2.94
C TYR A 149 -1.80 8.30 1.81
N ASP A 150 -0.87 9.22 2.11
CA ASP A 150 0.17 9.68 1.20
C ASP A 150 1.01 8.50 0.69
N PHE A 151 1.40 7.60 1.58
CA PHE A 151 2.15 6.40 1.21
C PHE A 151 1.38 5.52 0.21
N MET A 152 0.10 5.26 0.47
CA MET A 152 -0.73 4.48 -0.44
C MET A 152 -0.95 5.18 -1.79
N LEU A 153 -1.03 6.51 -1.84
CA LEU A 153 -1.07 7.25 -3.10
C LEU A 153 0.22 7.02 -3.92
N MET A 154 1.39 6.98 -3.27
CA MET A 154 2.64 6.64 -3.95
C MET A 154 2.65 5.20 -4.46
N GLU A 155 2.06 4.24 -3.73
CA GLU A 155 1.89 2.86 -4.23
C GLU A 155 1.01 2.83 -5.49
N ILE A 156 -0.11 3.57 -5.50
CA ILE A 156 -1.01 3.67 -6.65
C ILE A 156 -0.29 4.31 -7.85
N ALA A 157 0.45 5.39 -7.62
CA ALA A 157 1.27 6.03 -8.65
C ALA A 157 2.28 5.05 -9.25
N THR A 158 2.91 4.22 -8.41
CA THR A 158 3.85 3.18 -8.85
C THR A 158 3.16 2.10 -9.66
N ILE A 159 2.00 1.59 -9.21
CA ILE A 159 1.19 0.60 -9.95
C ILE A 159 0.91 1.10 -11.37
N HIS A 160 0.51 2.36 -11.51
CA HIS A 160 0.30 2.99 -12.82
C HIS A 160 1.60 3.13 -13.60
N GLN A 161 2.64 3.70 -13.01
CA GLN A 161 3.94 3.91 -13.65
C GLN A 161 4.46 2.64 -14.33
N VAL A 162 4.39 1.50 -13.64
CA VAL A 162 4.88 0.21 -14.15
C VAL A 162 3.87 -0.48 -15.06
N GLY A 163 2.63 -0.01 -15.08
CA GLY A 163 1.54 -0.56 -15.89
C GLY A 163 0.97 -1.86 -15.35
N ALA A 164 1.08 -2.07 -14.04
CA ALA A 164 0.32 -3.10 -13.36
C ALA A 164 -1.17 -2.73 -13.32
N VAL A 165 -2.04 -3.74 -13.25
CA VAL A 165 -3.49 -3.57 -13.29
C VAL A 165 -4.11 -4.34 -12.13
N VAL A 166 -5.10 -3.73 -11.47
CA VAL A 166 -5.91 -4.40 -10.45
C VAL A 166 -6.98 -5.26 -11.13
N THR A 167 -7.09 -6.51 -10.70
CA THR A 167 -8.13 -7.44 -11.15
C THR A 167 -8.69 -8.22 -9.96
N ALA A 168 -9.87 -8.82 -10.14
CA ALA A 168 -10.54 -9.62 -9.11
C ALA A 168 -10.36 -11.11 -9.37
N CYS A 169 -10.02 -11.87 -8.34
CA CYS A 169 -9.90 -13.33 -8.42
C CYS A 169 -11.25 -13.97 -8.76
N SER A 170 -11.30 -14.84 -9.77
CA SER A 170 -12.56 -15.51 -10.15
C SER A 170 -13.09 -16.49 -9.10
N HIS A 171 -12.27 -16.92 -8.13
CA HIS A 171 -12.69 -17.83 -7.07
C HIS A 171 -13.10 -17.08 -5.80
N CYS A 172 -12.17 -16.33 -5.19
CA CYS A 172 -12.39 -15.68 -3.89
C CYS A 172 -12.75 -14.19 -3.97
N ARG A 173 -12.85 -13.63 -5.19
CA ARG A 173 -13.14 -12.21 -5.47
C ARG A 173 -12.17 -11.19 -4.89
N LYS A 174 -11.10 -11.60 -4.19
CA LYS A 174 -10.04 -10.71 -3.72
C LYS A 174 -9.37 -9.98 -4.89
N LEU A 175 -9.11 -8.70 -4.69
CA LEU A 175 -8.38 -7.86 -5.62
C LEU A 175 -6.89 -8.18 -5.54
N TYR A 176 -6.23 -8.24 -6.69
CA TYR A 176 -4.79 -8.47 -6.79
C TYR A 176 -4.23 -7.80 -8.04
N LEU A 177 -2.92 -7.60 -8.09
CA LEU A 177 -2.24 -6.96 -9.21
C LEU A 177 -1.81 -8.00 -10.26
N THR A 178 -1.87 -7.62 -11.53
CA THR A 178 -1.27 -8.35 -12.66
C THR A 178 -0.44 -7.42 -13.53
N GLY A 179 0.49 -7.97 -14.31
CA GLY A 179 1.32 -7.18 -15.22
C GLY A 179 2.76 -6.99 -14.71
N PRO A 180 3.50 -6.02 -15.26
CA PRO A 180 4.92 -5.84 -14.96
C PRO A 180 5.20 -5.69 -13.46
N LEU A 181 6.31 -6.28 -13.00
CA LEU A 181 6.78 -6.23 -11.61
C LEU A 181 5.83 -6.84 -10.55
N THR A 182 4.76 -7.53 -10.95
CA THR A 182 3.84 -8.21 -10.01
C THR A 182 4.15 -9.69 -9.81
N GLY A 183 5.16 -10.22 -10.51
CA GLY A 183 5.41 -11.66 -10.63
C GLY A 183 4.29 -12.45 -11.33
N ARG A 184 3.26 -11.78 -11.86
CA ARG A 184 2.05 -12.40 -12.43
C ARG A 184 1.84 -12.02 -13.89
N ARG A 185 1.34 -12.99 -14.66
CA ARG A 185 0.94 -12.77 -16.05
C ARG A 185 -0.23 -11.78 -16.09
N SER A 186 -0.27 -10.94 -17.13
CA SER A 186 -1.34 -9.95 -17.34
C SER A 186 -2.75 -10.57 -17.40
N HIS A 187 -2.84 -11.80 -17.89
CA HIS A 187 -4.09 -12.58 -18.02
C HIS A 187 -4.31 -13.57 -16.88
N ALA A 188 -3.64 -13.41 -15.74
CA ALA A 188 -3.91 -14.25 -14.57
C ALA A 188 -5.39 -14.10 -14.15
N VAL A 189 -6.00 -15.25 -13.81
CA VAL A 189 -7.43 -15.35 -13.44
C VAL A 189 -7.62 -15.50 -11.93
N TYR A 190 -6.61 -16.04 -11.25
CA TYR A 190 -6.66 -16.37 -9.82
C TYR A 190 -5.57 -15.64 -9.05
N CYS A 191 -5.90 -15.19 -7.84
CA CYS A 191 -4.94 -14.52 -6.97
C CYS A 191 -3.88 -15.47 -6.38
N SER A 192 -4.03 -16.79 -6.48
CA SER A 192 -3.03 -17.76 -6.05
C SER A 192 -3.29 -19.14 -6.66
N ASP A 193 -2.27 -20.00 -6.65
CA ASP A 193 -2.43 -21.41 -7.04
C ASP A 193 -3.45 -22.14 -6.18
N ARG A 194 -3.53 -21.80 -4.87
CA ARG A 194 -4.57 -22.33 -3.99
C ARG A 194 -5.98 -22.03 -4.52
N CYS A 195 -6.23 -20.79 -4.96
CA CYS A 195 -7.52 -20.41 -5.55
C CYS A 195 -7.76 -21.10 -6.90
N ARG A 196 -6.72 -21.27 -7.72
CA ARG A 196 -6.81 -21.99 -9.00
C ARG A 196 -7.22 -23.45 -8.78
N VAL A 197 -6.56 -24.15 -7.87
CA VAL A 197 -6.87 -25.55 -7.54
C VAL A 197 -8.26 -25.69 -6.92
N ALA A 198 -8.64 -24.81 -5.99
CA ALA A 198 -9.96 -24.82 -5.38
C ALA A 198 -11.09 -24.61 -6.41
N ALA A 199 -10.92 -23.66 -7.33
CA ALA A 199 -11.87 -23.44 -8.41
C ALA A 199 -11.97 -24.64 -9.37
N MET A 200 -10.84 -25.29 -9.69
CA MET A 200 -10.82 -26.49 -10.52
C MET A 200 -11.55 -27.65 -9.84
N ARG A 201 -11.35 -27.85 -8.52
CA ARG A 201 -12.06 -28.87 -7.74
C ARG A 201 -13.58 -28.62 -7.72
N ALA A 202 -14.00 -27.38 -7.50
CA ALA A 202 -15.43 -27.02 -7.51
C ALA A 202 -16.09 -27.34 -8.86
N ARG A 203 -15.45 -26.97 -9.97
CA ARG A 203 -15.96 -27.27 -11.33
C ARG A 203 -16.06 -28.77 -11.63
N ASN A 204 -15.14 -29.58 -11.11
CA ASN A 204 -15.18 -31.02 -11.31
C ASN A 204 -16.29 -31.68 -10.46
N ALA A 205 -16.58 -31.15 -9.28
CA ALA A 205 -17.68 -31.61 -8.43
C ALA A 205 -19.06 -31.29 -9.01
N GLU A 206 -19.21 -30.18 -9.76
CA GLU A 206 -20.47 -29.83 -10.44
C GLU A 206 -20.76 -30.67 -11.69
N LYS A 207 -19.75 -31.38 -12.22
CA LYS A 207 -19.86 -32.17 -13.45
C LYS A 207 -20.04 -33.68 -13.21
N GLY A 208 -19.86 -34.15 -11.98
CA GLY A 208 -20.04 -35.55 -11.57
C GLY A 208 -21.35 -35.71 -10.80
#